data_AF-A0A2N6E3V4-F1
#
_entry.id   AF-A0A2N6E3V4-F1
#
_cell.length_a   1.000
_cell.length_b   1.000
_cell.length_c   1.000
_cell.angle_alpha   90.00
_cell.angle_beta   90.00
_cell.angle_gamma   90.00
#
_symmetry.space_group_name_H-M   'P 1'
#
loop_
_entity.id
_entity.type
_entity.pdbx_description
1 polymer ?
#
loop_
_entity_poly.entity_id
_entity_poly.type
_entity_poly.pdbx_seq_one_letter_code
_entity_poly.pdbx_strand_id
1 'polypeptide(L)'
;MAETIVEVRDVANQVATSSQETTESISELTSLAERLQDLVEEDLLAQAKEKVKSGSKEMARVLTEAVDRGKFSLEEIFDEDYLPIPDTDPQKYHTSYDRFLDQTIQEFEDSFLTDSHVVFAVLVDRNGYLPTHNSKFNRPLTGDYEQDMTGNRTKRIFSDPVGLAAAHYDGNDGKDYLQQVYNRDTGEKMWDISAPVFVKGRHWGAFRIGYLMD
;
A
#
# COMPACT_ATOMS: atom_id res chain seq x y z
N MET A 1 -57.19 41.55 15.82
CA MET A 1 -55.84 42.02 16.25
C MET A 1 -55.27 41.18 17.38
N ALA A 2 -55.95 41.02 18.52
CA ALA A 2 -55.45 40.17 19.62
C ALA A 2 -55.29 38.67 19.22
N GLU A 3 -56.26 38.13 18.50
CA GLU A 3 -56.28 36.73 18.04
C GLU A 3 -55.12 36.41 17.07
N THR A 4 -54.85 37.31 16.13
CA THR A 4 -53.75 37.22 15.17
C THR A 4 -52.36 37.27 15.83
N ILE A 5 -52.21 37.98 16.95
CA ILE A 5 -50.95 38.05 17.71
C ILE A 5 -50.67 36.73 18.43
N VAL A 6 -51.71 36.05 18.91
CA VAL A 6 -51.59 34.73 19.56
C VAL A 6 -51.18 33.66 18.55
N GLU A 7 -51.81 33.61 17.38
CA GLU A 7 -51.43 32.67 16.31
C GLU A 7 -49.98 32.85 15.85
N VAL A 8 -49.54 34.09 15.63
CA VAL A 8 -48.14 34.36 15.23
C VAL A 8 -47.14 33.91 16.30
N ARG A 9 -47.47 34.09 17.58
CA ARG A 9 -46.63 33.63 18.69
C ARG A 9 -46.55 32.10 18.75
N ASP A 10 -47.68 31.43 18.57
CA ASP A 10 -47.72 29.96 18.64
C ASP A 10 -46.97 29.32 17.46
N VAL A 11 -47.09 29.88 16.25
CA VAL A 11 -46.26 29.49 15.10
C VAL A 11 -44.78 29.74 15.37
N ALA A 12 -44.41 30.90 15.94
CA ALA A 12 -43.01 31.20 16.25
C ALA A 12 -42.42 30.21 17.28
N ASN A 13 -43.18 29.84 18.30
CA ASN A 13 -42.78 28.82 19.28
C ASN A 13 -42.64 27.44 18.64
N GLN A 14 -43.55 27.08 17.74
CA GLN A 14 -43.48 25.81 17.00
C GLN A 14 -42.26 25.76 16.09
N VAL A 15 -41.95 26.84 15.38
CA VAL A 15 -40.74 26.97 14.54
C VAL A 15 -39.49 26.88 15.40
N ALA A 16 -39.44 27.55 16.55
CA ALA A 16 -38.30 27.48 17.46
C ALA A 16 -38.06 26.05 17.98
N THR A 17 -39.13 25.36 18.37
CA THR A 17 -39.08 23.96 18.82
C THR A 17 -38.60 23.04 17.71
N SER A 18 -39.19 23.15 16.51
CA SER A 18 -38.78 22.36 15.35
C SER A 18 -37.33 22.63 14.93
N SER A 19 -36.86 23.88 15.04
CA SER A 19 -35.46 24.23 14.78
C SER A 19 -34.51 23.60 15.79
N GLN A 20 -34.91 23.50 17.06
CA GLN A 20 -34.12 22.84 18.09
C GLN A 20 -34.03 21.33 17.83
N GLU A 21 -35.17 20.68 17.58
CA GLU A 21 -35.23 19.24 17.22
C GLU A 21 -34.38 18.93 15.97
N THR A 22 -34.40 19.82 14.97
CA THR A 22 -33.57 19.68 13.77
C THR A 22 -32.08 19.78 14.10
N THR A 23 -31.70 20.71 14.99
CA THR A 23 -30.30 20.89 15.41
C THR A 23 -29.80 19.66 16.18
N GLU A 24 -30.63 19.10 17.06
CA GLU A 24 -30.34 17.87 17.79
C GLU A 24 -30.17 16.69 16.82
N SER A 25 -31.08 16.54 15.85
CA SER A 25 -31.00 15.48 14.82
C SER A 25 -29.74 15.60 13.95
N ILE A 26 -29.34 16.82 13.58
CA ILE A 26 -28.10 17.05 12.82
C ILE A 26 -26.88 16.62 13.63
N SER A 27 -26.82 16.99 14.92
CA SER A 27 -25.72 16.61 15.81
C SER A 27 -25.60 15.09 15.95
N GLU A 28 -26.72 14.38 16.10
CA GLU A 28 -26.76 12.92 16.15
C GLU A 28 -26.28 12.28 14.84
N LEU A 29 -26.75 12.78 13.70
CA LEU A 29 -26.31 12.30 12.38
C LEU A 29 -24.83 12.54 12.14
N THR A 30 -24.29 13.68 12.55
CA THR A 30 -22.85 13.96 12.47
C THR A 30 -22.05 12.97 13.31
N SER A 31 -22.45 12.74 14.57
CA SER A 31 -21.77 11.76 15.43
C SER A 31 -21.85 10.32 14.88
N LEU A 32 -22.97 9.95 14.26
CA LEU A 32 -23.11 8.64 13.63
C LEU A 32 -22.23 8.52 12.38
N ALA A 33 -22.14 9.58 11.58
CA ALA A 33 -21.28 9.61 10.39
C ALA A 33 -19.80 9.47 10.76
N GLU A 34 -19.34 10.16 11.81
CA GLU A 34 -17.96 10.02 12.32
C GLU A 34 -17.67 8.58 12.76
N ARG A 35 -18.57 7.96 13.53
CA ARG A 35 -18.41 6.55 13.94
C ARG A 35 -18.40 5.58 12.76
N LEU A 36 -19.23 5.83 11.74
CA LEU A 36 -19.23 5.01 10.53
C LEU A 36 -17.91 5.16 9.75
N GLN A 37 -17.34 6.36 9.69
CA GLN A 37 -16.02 6.58 9.09
C GLN A 37 -14.94 5.80 9.83
N ASP A 38 -14.91 5.87 11.16
CA ASP A 38 -13.94 5.12 11.98
C ASP A 38 -14.04 3.61 11.73
N LEU A 39 -15.26 3.07 11.68
CA LEU A 39 -15.48 1.64 11.42
C LEU A 39 -15.06 1.21 10.01
N VAL A 40 -15.29 2.05 9.00
CA VAL A 40 -14.85 1.80 7.63
C VAL A 40 -13.33 1.83 7.54
N GLU A 41 -12.67 2.80 8.17
CA GLU A 41 -11.21 2.90 8.23
C GLU A 41 -10.60 1.67 8.91
N GLU A 42 -11.17 1.22 10.03
CA GLU A 42 -10.74 0.01 10.73
C GLU A 42 -10.89 -1.26 9.86
N ASP A 43 -11.99 -1.41 9.14
CA ASP A 43 -12.24 -2.54 8.26
C ASP A 43 -11.29 -2.55 7.05
N LEU A 44 -11.12 -1.41 6.37
CA LEU A 44 -10.15 -1.23 5.28
C LEU A 44 -8.73 -1.59 5.74
N LEU A 45 -8.33 -1.12 6.91
CA LEU A 45 -7.04 -1.42 7.50
C LEU A 45 -6.89 -2.92 7.81
N ALA A 46 -7.93 -3.58 8.32
CA ALA A 46 -7.92 -5.02 8.58
C ALA A 46 -7.73 -5.81 7.27
N GLN A 47 -8.48 -5.47 6.22
CA GLN A 47 -8.36 -6.10 4.90
C GLN A 47 -6.94 -5.92 4.33
N ALA A 48 -6.38 -4.72 4.45
CA ALA A 48 -5.04 -4.43 3.95
C ALA A 48 -3.95 -5.23 4.71
N LYS A 49 -4.09 -5.39 6.03
CA LYS A 49 -3.21 -6.25 6.85
C LYS A 49 -3.28 -7.72 6.41
N GLU A 50 -4.47 -8.23 6.12
CA GLU A 50 -4.62 -9.62 5.66
C GLU A 50 -3.98 -9.82 4.28
N LYS A 51 -4.22 -8.90 3.34
CA LYS A 51 -3.63 -8.90 2.00
C LYS A 51 -2.10 -8.93 2.06
N VAL A 52 -1.48 -8.04 2.84
CA VAL A 52 -0.01 -7.99 2.89
C VAL A 52 0.60 -9.25 3.52
N LYS A 53 -0.04 -9.80 4.56
CA LYS A 53 0.42 -11.04 5.20
C LYS A 53 0.30 -12.23 4.25
N SER A 54 -0.78 -12.29 3.47
CA SER A 54 -0.95 -13.30 2.43
C SER A 54 0.11 -13.16 1.33
N GLY A 55 0.36 -11.93 0.86
CA GLY A 55 1.38 -11.65 -0.15
C GLY A 55 2.78 -12.02 0.31
N SER A 56 3.16 -11.63 1.54
CA SER A 56 4.46 -12.01 2.13
C SER A 56 4.64 -13.53 2.20
N LYS A 57 3.62 -14.28 2.65
CA LYS A 57 3.67 -15.74 2.69
C LYS A 57 3.87 -16.36 1.31
N GLU A 58 3.19 -15.83 0.31
CA GLU A 58 3.32 -16.31 -1.06
C GLU A 58 4.70 -16.01 -1.65
N MET A 59 5.24 -14.80 -1.42
CA MET A 59 6.60 -14.45 -1.84
C MET A 59 7.65 -15.33 -1.16
N ALA A 60 7.51 -15.56 0.15
CA ALA A 60 8.37 -16.48 0.89
C ALA A 60 8.32 -17.90 0.30
N ARG A 61 7.13 -18.38 -0.06
CA ARG A 61 6.93 -19.68 -0.72
C ARG A 61 7.64 -19.73 -2.08
N VAL A 62 7.39 -18.75 -2.95
CA VAL A 62 7.97 -18.67 -4.30
C VAL A 62 9.50 -18.67 -4.25
N LEU A 63 10.09 -17.83 -3.42
CA LEU A 63 11.54 -17.72 -3.28
C LEU A 63 12.14 -19.00 -2.66
N THR A 64 11.51 -19.55 -1.62
CA THR A 64 11.97 -20.79 -0.98
C THR A 64 11.91 -21.98 -1.94
N GLU A 65 10.85 -22.10 -2.73
CA GLU A 65 10.72 -23.16 -3.73
C GLU A 65 11.75 -23.03 -4.85
N ALA A 66 12.11 -21.80 -5.25
CA ALA A 66 13.14 -21.58 -6.25
C ALA A 66 14.51 -22.10 -5.76
N VAL A 67 14.81 -21.92 -4.47
CA VAL A 67 16.01 -22.51 -3.84
C VAL A 67 15.88 -24.03 -3.72
N ASP A 68 14.75 -24.55 -3.24
CA ASP A 68 14.56 -25.99 -3.02
C ASP A 68 14.62 -26.82 -4.30
N ARG A 69 14.20 -26.24 -5.42
CA ARG A 69 14.27 -26.87 -6.74
C ARG A 69 15.63 -26.69 -7.42
N GLY A 70 16.59 -26.04 -6.76
CA GLY A 70 17.93 -25.77 -7.28
C GLY A 70 17.96 -24.76 -8.43
N LYS A 71 16.93 -23.91 -8.56
CA LYS A 71 16.93 -22.82 -9.55
C LYS A 71 17.89 -21.69 -9.13
N PHE A 72 18.02 -21.48 -7.82
CA PHE A 72 19.00 -20.60 -7.22
C PHE A 72 19.67 -21.30 -6.04
N SER A 73 20.95 -21.02 -5.82
CA SER A 73 21.58 -21.17 -4.52
C SER A 73 21.00 -20.19 -3.50
N LEU A 74 21.32 -20.40 -2.22
CA LEU A 74 20.92 -19.46 -1.18
C LEU A 74 21.69 -18.13 -1.30
N GLU A 75 22.84 -18.13 -1.95
CA GLU A 75 23.61 -16.91 -2.21
C GLU A 75 22.99 -16.11 -3.35
N GLU A 76 22.64 -16.75 -4.46
CA GLU A 76 22.04 -16.07 -5.62
C GLU A 76 20.66 -15.48 -5.30
N ILE A 77 19.82 -16.16 -4.51
CA ILE A 77 18.53 -15.58 -4.17
C ILE A 77 18.66 -14.36 -3.24
N PHE A 78 19.80 -14.17 -2.59
CA PHE A 78 20.15 -12.99 -1.77
C PHE A 78 21.19 -12.11 -2.46
N ASP A 79 21.20 -12.10 -3.79
CA ASP A 79 22.12 -11.29 -4.58
C ASP A 79 21.90 -9.79 -4.34
N GLU A 80 22.93 -9.14 -3.81
CA GLU A 80 22.98 -7.70 -3.55
C GLU A 80 24.04 -7.01 -4.45
N ASP A 81 24.60 -7.71 -5.44
CA ASP A 81 25.52 -7.14 -6.43
C ASP A 81 24.69 -6.42 -7.50
N TYR A 82 24.11 -5.28 -7.13
CA TYR A 82 23.27 -4.46 -7.99
C TYR A 82 24.07 -3.92 -9.19
N LEU A 83 24.01 -4.64 -10.32
CA LEU A 83 24.74 -4.25 -11.54
C LEU A 83 24.00 -3.12 -12.26
N PRO A 84 24.57 -1.91 -12.41
CA PRO A 84 23.86 -0.80 -13.03
C PRO A 84 23.52 -1.12 -14.49
N ILE A 85 22.28 -0.84 -14.88
CA ILE A 85 21.83 -0.87 -16.27
C ILE A 85 22.30 0.44 -16.93
N PRO A 86 23.14 0.39 -17.97
CA PRO A 86 23.59 1.58 -18.66
C PRO A 86 22.43 2.39 -19.24
N ASP A 87 22.64 3.70 -19.37
CA ASP A 87 21.71 4.62 -20.04
C ASP A 87 20.28 4.63 -19.44
N THR A 88 20.18 4.51 -18.11
CA THR A 88 18.90 4.61 -17.38
C THR A 88 18.89 5.79 -16.41
N ASP A 89 17.80 6.57 -16.43
CA ASP A 89 17.52 7.63 -15.48
C ASP A 89 16.02 7.62 -15.13
N PRO A 90 15.62 7.32 -13.87
CA PRO A 90 16.47 6.98 -12.72
C PRO A 90 17.31 5.73 -12.93
N GLN A 91 18.47 5.66 -12.25
CA GLN A 91 19.37 4.51 -12.31
C GLN A 91 18.63 3.21 -11.98
N LYS A 92 18.74 2.24 -12.88
CA LYS A 92 18.24 0.88 -12.70
C LYS A 92 19.38 -0.12 -12.51
N TYR A 93 19.07 -1.27 -11.93
CA TYR A 93 20.04 -2.31 -11.62
C TYR A 93 19.55 -3.69 -12.01
N HIS A 94 20.47 -4.60 -12.24
CA HIS A 94 20.23 -6.01 -12.40
C HIS A 94 20.68 -6.82 -11.20
N THR A 95 19.91 -7.86 -10.91
CA THR A 95 20.25 -8.94 -9.97
C THR A 95 20.01 -10.29 -10.65
N SER A 96 20.60 -11.35 -10.11
CA SER A 96 20.46 -12.72 -10.64
C SER A 96 19.03 -13.23 -10.67
N TYR A 97 18.16 -12.78 -9.76
CA TYR A 97 16.77 -13.23 -9.65
C TYR A 97 15.76 -12.45 -10.51
N ASP A 98 16.17 -11.35 -11.15
CA ASP A 98 15.27 -10.44 -11.87
C ASP A 98 14.33 -11.13 -12.86
N ARG A 99 14.91 -11.86 -13.81
CA ARG A 99 14.14 -12.51 -14.88
C ARG A 99 13.16 -13.53 -14.31
N PHE A 100 13.56 -14.22 -13.24
CA PHE A 100 12.69 -15.19 -12.60
C PHE A 100 11.50 -14.52 -11.94
N LEU A 101 11.72 -13.44 -11.17
CA LEU A 101 10.64 -12.74 -10.50
C LEU A 101 9.71 -12.06 -11.51
N ASP A 102 10.25 -11.45 -12.57
CA ASP A 102 9.44 -10.83 -13.63
C ASP A 102 8.44 -11.84 -14.25
N GLN A 103 8.85 -13.10 -14.38
CA GLN A 103 8.02 -14.16 -14.94
C GLN A 103 7.07 -14.83 -13.93
N THR A 104 7.35 -14.71 -12.63
CA THR A 104 6.72 -15.56 -11.61
C THR A 104 5.77 -14.78 -10.71
N ILE A 105 6.09 -13.52 -10.38
CA ILE A 105 5.35 -12.77 -9.36
C ILE A 105 4.52 -11.61 -9.93
N GLN A 106 4.78 -11.15 -11.17
CA GLN A 106 4.07 -9.98 -11.71
C GLN A 106 2.55 -10.17 -11.77
N GLU A 107 2.07 -11.31 -12.26
CA GLU A 107 0.62 -11.61 -12.32
C GLU A 107 0.02 -11.68 -10.91
N PHE A 108 0.76 -12.22 -9.95
CA PHE A 108 0.34 -12.26 -8.55
C PHE A 108 0.26 -10.84 -7.96
N GLU A 109 1.28 -10.00 -8.15
CA GLU A 109 1.27 -8.60 -7.74
C GLU A 109 0.10 -7.83 -8.37
N ASP A 110 -0.15 -8.03 -9.68
CA ASP A 110 -1.26 -7.41 -10.41
C ASP A 110 -2.63 -7.80 -9.87
N SER A 111 -2.79 -9.02 -9.34
CA SER A 111 -4.05 -9.47 -8.75
C SER A 111 -4.52 -8.58 -7.58
N PHE A 112 -3.60 -7.93 -6.88
CA PHE A 112 -3.95 -7.00 -5.79
C PHE A 112 -4.61 -5.72 -6.30
N LEU A 113 -4.32 -5.31 -7.54
CA LEU A 113 -4.89 -4.11 -8.17
C LEU A 113 -6.35 -4.27 -8.59
N THR A 114 -6.93 -5.46 -8.41
CA THR A 114 -8.38 -5.65 -8.55
C THR A 114 -9.18 -4.95 -7.45
N ASP A 115 -8.52 -4.65 -6.32
CA ASP A 115 -9.02 -3.79 -5.27
C ASP A 115 -8.63 -2.34 -5.57
N SER A 116 -9.63 -1.47 -5.71
CA SER A 116 -9.43 -0.05 -6.05
C SER A 116 -8.65 0.74 -5.00
N HIS A 117 -8.62 0.27 -3.75
CA HIS A 117 -7.83 0.92 -2.70
C HIS A 117 -6.34 0.58 -2.80
N VAL A 118 -5.96 -0.49 -3.52
CA VAL A 118 -4.55 -0.86 -3.68
C VAL A 118 -3.92 -0.08 -4.83
N VAL A 119 -3.01 0.84 -4.49
CA VAL A 119 -2.25 1.62 -5.46
C VAL A 119 -1.14 0.78 -6.09
N PHE A 120 -0.43 0.01 -5.28
CA PHE A 120 0.62 -0.92 -5.69
C PHE A 120 0.72 -2.11 -4.73
N ALA A 121 1.27 -3.22 -5.22
CA ALA A 121 1.68 -4.37 -4.43
C ALA A 121 3.01 -4.88 -4.98
N VAL A 122 4.05 -4.93 -4.14
CA VAL A 122 5.43 -5.18 -4.59
C VAL A 122 6.24 -5.97 -3.59
N LEU A 123 7.11 -6.84 -4.10
CA LEU A 123 8.22 -7.42 -3.35
C LEU A 123 9.44 -6.50 -3.42
N VAL A 124 10.06 -6.18 -2.27
CA VAL A 124 11.33 -5.46 -2.20
C VAL A 124 12.33 -6.21 -1.33
N ASP A 125 13.60 -6.20 -1.71
CA ASP A 125 14.65 -6.78 -0.88
C ASP A 125 14.97 -5.88 0.32
N ARG A 126 15.81 -6.39 1.23
CA ARG A 126 16.24 -5.69 2.45
C ARG A 126 16.95 -4.36 2.23
N ASN A 127 17.48 -4.08 1.04
CA ASN A 127 18.12 -2.80 0.71
C ASN A 127 17.18 -1.86 -0.07
N GLY A 128 15.90 -2.24 -0.24
CA GLY A 128 14.90 -1.46 -0.95
C GLY A 128 14.92 -1.63 -2.46
N TYR A 129 15.64 -2.63 -2.99
CA TYR A 129 15.60 -2.94 -4.41
C TYR A 129 14.27 -3.61 -4.77
N LEU A 130 13.64 -3.10 -5.83
CA LEU A 130 12.34 -3.54 -6.34
C LEU A 130 12.56 -4.27 -7.66
N PRO A 131 12.72 -5.61 -7.66
CA PRO A 131 12.98 -6.36 -8.88
C PRO A 131 11.79 -6.28 -9.84
N THR A 132 10.60 -6.58 -9.38
CA THR A 132 9.39 -6.67 -10.22
C THR A 132 8.32 -5.78 -9.62
N HIS A 133 7.52 -5.18 -10.50
CA HIS A 133 6.39 -4.34 -10.12
C HIS A 133 5.18 -4.75 -10.96
N ASN A 134 4.01 -4.41 -10.44
CA ASN A 134 2.75 -4.39 -11.19
C ASN A 134 2.94 -3.89 -12.64
N SER A 135 2.27 -4.55 -13.59
CA SER A 135 2.40 -4.29 -15.04
C SER A 135 2.17 -2.82 -15.42
N LYS A 136 1.24 -2.13 -14.74
CA LYS A 136 0.97 -0.70 -14.99
C LYS A 136 2.19 0.22 -14.75
N PHE A 137 3.12 -0.22 -13.89
CA PHE A 137 4.38 0.45 -13.53
C PHE A 137 5.63 -0.29 -14.05
N ASN A 138 5.46 -1.24 -14.97
CA ASN A 138 6.54 -1.98 -15.62
C ASN A 138 6.45 -1.86 -17.16
N ARG A 139 6.24 -0.65 -17.66
CA ARG A 139 6.15 -0.38 -19.10
C ARG A 139 7.55 -0.37 -19.73
N PRO A 140 7.71 -0.75 -21.00
CA PRO A 140 8.98 -0.60 -21.71
C PRO A 140 9.50 0.86 -21.61
N LEU A 141 10.81 1.01 -21.42
CA LEU A 141 11.44 2.32 -21.38
C LEU A 141 11.33 3.02 -22.74
N THR A 142 11.03 4.32 -22.68
CA THR A 142 10.82 5.18 -23.84
C THR A 142 12.01 6.09 -24.11
N GLY A 143 12.85 6.32 -23.09
CA GLY A 143 13.93 7.31 -23.11
C GLY A 143 13.46 8.73 -22.74
N ASP A 144 12.16 8.92 -22.49
CA ASP A 144 11.59 10.15 -21.94
C ASP A 144 11.54 10.01 -20.41
N TYR A 145 12.31 10.84 -19.71
CA TYR A 145 12.45 10.79 -18.26
C TYR A 145 11.09 10.90 -17.53
N GLU A 146 10.22 11.81 -17.94
CA GLU A 146 8.94 12.05 -17.25
C GLU A 146 8.00 10.85 -17.41
N GLN A 147 7.99 10.25 -18.61
CA GLN A 147 7.20 9.05 -18.89
C GLN A 147 7.76 7.83 -18.16
N ASP A 148 9.08 7.64 -18.18
CA ASP A 148 9.75 6.47 -17.61
C ASP A 148 9.77 6.51 -16.08
N MET A 149 9.86 7.71 -15.47
CA MET A 149 9.86 7.90 -14.02
C MET A 149 8.59 7.35 -13.35
N THR A 150 7.43 7.50 -14.01
CA THR A 150 6.13 7.02 -13.51
C THR A 150 5.71 5.70 -14.15
N GLY A 151 6.02 5.49 -15.43
CA GLY A 151 5.62 4.30 -16.20
C GLY A 151 6.48 3.07 -15.97
N ASN A 152 7.74 3.24 -15.53
CA ASN A 152 8.64 2.14 -15.20
C ASN A 152 9.36 2.35 -13.85
N ARG A 153 8.77 1.80 -12.79
CA ARG A 153 9.29 1.85 -11.42
C ARG A 153 10.05 0.59 -10.99
N THR A 154 10.27 -0.36 -11.91
CA THR A 154 11.03 -1.60 -11.64
C THR A 154 12.54 -1.37 -11.63
N LYS A 155 13.27 -2.37 -11.10
CA LYS A 155 14.73 -2.46 -11.14
C LYS A 155 15.43 -1.27 -10.47
N ARG A 156 14.76 -0.62 -9.52
CA ARG A 156 15.23 0.58 -8.81
C ARG A 156 15.44 0.26 -7.34
N ILE A 157 16.33 1.01 -6.71
CA ILE A 157 16.48 1.02 -5.25
C ILE A 157 15.68 2.20 -4.71
N PHE A 158 14.69 1.92 -3.86
CA PHE A 158 13.90 2.92 -3.16
C PHE A 158 14.44 3.09 -1.75
N SER A 159 15.22 4.16 -1.55
CA SER A 159 15.89 4.45 -0.28
C SER A 159 15.17 5.51 0.56
N ASP A 160 13.87 5.72 0.32
CA ASP A 160 13.08 6.63 1.15
C ASP A 160 12.84 6.03 2.55
N PRO A 161 12.64 6.86 3.59
CA PRO A 161 12.52 6.35 4.96
C PRO A 161 11.42 5.32 5.17
N VAL A 162 10.26 5.47 4.50
CA VAL A 162 9.12 4.54 4.62
C VAL A 162 9.46 3.22 3.95
N GLY A 163 10.02 3.27 2.74
CA GLY A 163 10.45 2.09 2.00
C GLY A 163 11.53 1.28 2.71
N LEU A 164 12.55 1.94 3.26
CA LEU A 164 13.60 1.25 4.03
C LEU A 164 13.09 0.69 5.35
N ALA A 165 12.20 1.40 6.05
CA ALA A 165 11.57 0.87 7.26
C ALA A 165 10.76 -0.40 6.96
N ALA A 166 10.03 -0.43 5.85
CA ALA A 166 9.32 -1.62 5.38
C ALA A 166 10.29 -2.77 5.04
N ALA A 167 11.34 -2.50 4.25
CA ALA A 167 12.34 -3.49 3.85
C ALA A 167 13.13 -4.10 5.04
N HIS A 168 13.32 -3.33 6.11
CA HIS A 168 14.03 -3.77 7.31
C HIS A 168 13.15 -4.35 8.41
N TYR A 169 11.82 -4.15 8.35
CA TYR A 169 10.90 -4.69 9.35
C TYR A 169 10.98 -6.22 9.34
N ASP A 170 11.24 -6.82 10.50
CA ASP A 170 11.49 -8.27 10.65
C ASP A 170 10.43 -8.98 11.51
N GLY A 171 9.38 -8.28 11.95
CA GLY A 171 8.31 -8.87 12.75
C GLY A 171 8.62 -9.11 14.22
N ASN A 172 9.78 -8.68 14.75
CA ASN A 172 10.18 -8.93 16.14
C ASN A 172 9.28 -8.25 17.20
N ASP A 173 8.39 -7.34 16.79
CA ASP A 173 7.36 -6.75 17.66
C ASP A 173 6.09 -7.62 17.81
N GLY A 174 6.04 -8.77 17.13
CA GLY A 174 4.95 -9.75 17.22
C GLY A 174 3.68 -9.41 16.44
N LYS A 175 3.68 -8.36 15.61
CA LYS A 175 2.51 -7.95 14.83
C LYS A 175 2.42 -8.64 13.46
N ASP A 176 3.54 -9.10 12.93
CA ASP A 176 3.72 -9.64 11.57
C ASP A 176 3.36 -8.64 10.45
N TYR A 177 3.29 -7.35 10.75
CA TYR A 177 3.13 -6.28 9.76
C TYR A 177 3.64 -4.95 10.32
N LEU A 178 4.08 -4.06 9.42
CA LEU A 178 4.35 -2.66 9.71
C LEU A 178 3.36 -1.79 8.94
N GLN A 179 2.78 -0.80 9.61
CA GLN A 179 1.87 0.19 9.03
C GLN A 179 2.49 1.59 9.17
N GLN A 180 2.55 2.33 8.07
CA GLN A 180 3.12 3.67 8.02
C GLN A 180 2.22 4.60 7.20
N VAL A 181 2.17 5.88 7.56
CA VAL A 181 1.61 6.90 6.67
C VAL A 181 2.65 7.22 5.60
N TYR A 182 2.27 7.06 4.34
CA TYR A 182 3.15 7.30 3.20
C TYR A 182 2.62 8.47 2.36
N ASN A 183 3.42 9.53 2.29
CA ASN A 183 3.21 10.62 1.35
C ASN A 183 4.05 10.29 0.11
N ARG A 184 3.40 9.76 -0.91
CA ARG A 184 4.10 9.28 -2.10
C ARG A 184 4.65 10.46 -2.90
N ASP A 185 5.72 10.21 -3.66
CA ASP A 185 6.35 11.18 -4.57
C ASP A 185 5.39 11.74 -5.62
N THR A 186 4.30 11.03 -5.91
CA THR A 186 3.23 11.42 -6.83
C THR A 186 2.09 12.22 -6.18
N GLY A 187 2.16 12.48 -4.87
CA GLY A 187 1.23 13.37 -4.14
C GLY A 187 0.08 12.67 -3.42
N GLU A 188 -0.13 11.36 -3.61
CA GLU A 188 -1.14 10.62 -2.86
C GLU A 188 -0.67 10.35 -1.41
N LYS A 189 -1.59 10.49 -0.46
CA LYS A 189 -1.42 10.06 0.92
C LYS A 189 -2.10 8.70 1.09
N MET A 190 -1.34 7.70 1.51
CA MET A 190 -1.80 6.32 1.62
C MET A 190 -1.16 5.64 2.83
N TRP A 191 -1.65 4.47 3.23
CA TRP A 191 -0.88 3.60 4.11
C TRP A 191 0.13 2.81 3.28
N ASP A 192 1.39 2.81 3.71
CA ASP A 192 2.30 1.72 3.37
C ASP A 192 2.13 0.63 4.43
N ILE A 193 1.64 -0.52 4.00
CA ILE A 193 1.49 -1.69 4.86
C ILE A 193 2.41 -2.77 4.31
N SER A 194 3.28 -3.30 5.17
CA SER A 194 4.32 -4.24 4.79
C SER A 194 4.37 -5.43 5.73
N ALA A 195 4.85 -6.57 5.22
CA ALA A 195 5.11 -7.77 6.02
C ALA A 195 6.45 -8.39 5.59
N PRO A 196 7.24 -8.92 6.55
CA PRO A 196 8.57 -9.43 6.29
C PRO A 196 8.51 -10.70 5.45
N VAL A 197 9.50 -10.89 4.58
CA VAL A 197 9.65 -12.08 3.74
C VAL A 197 10.94 -12.78 4.16
N PHE A 198 10.80 -14.04 4.58
CA PHE A 198 11.92 -14.87 4.99
C PHE A 198 12.11 -16.03 4.03
N VAL A 199 13.35 -16.30 3.66
CA VAL A 199 13.74 -17.44 2.82
C VAL A 199 14.71 -18.28 3.63
N LYS A 200 14.34 -19.54 3.90
CA LYS A 200 15.14 -20.47 4.73
C LYS A 200 15.57 -19.86 6.08
N GLY A 201 14.69 -19.08 6.71
CA GLY A 201 14.95 -18.43 8.01
C GLY A 201 15.83 -17.18 7.96
N ARG A 202 16.26 -16.74 6.77
CA ARG A 202 17.00 -15.48 6.57
C ARG A 202 16.04 -14.40 6.06
N HIS A 203 16.13 -13.20 6.61
CA HIS A 203 15.31 -12.06 6.19
C HIS A 203 15.73 -11.58 4.80
N TRP A 204 14.84 -11.75 3.81
CA TRP A 204 15.08 -11.40 2.42
C TRP A 204 14.72 -9.95 2.13
N GLY A 205 13.62 -9.47 2.73
CA GLY A 205 13.07 -8.13 2.54
C GLY A 205 11.60 -8.13 2.92
N ALA A 206 10.77 -7.37 2.23
CA ALA A 206 9.36 -7.23 2.56
C ALA A 206 8.45 -7.28 1.33
N PHE A 207 7.23 -7.78 1.55
CA PHE A 207 6.12 -7.54 0.63
C PHE A 207 5.34 -6.32 1.13
N ARG A 208 5.02 -5.41 0.22
CA ARG A 208 4.46 -4.09 0.53
C ARG A 208 3.24 -3.81 -0.31
N ILE A 209 2.24 -3.18 0.28
CA ILE A 209 1.10 -2.62 -0.44
C ILE A 209 0.93 -1.14 -0.07
N GLY A 210 0.63 -0.32 -1.08
CA GLY A 210 0.15 1.05 -0.90
C GLY A 210 -1.38 1.04 -0.90
N TYR A 211 -2.00 1.46 0.20
CA TYR A 211 -3.45 1.35 0.40
C TYR A 211 -4.08 2.73 0.67
N LEU A 212 -5.02 3.15 -0.18
CA LEU A 212 -5.74 4.42 -0.06
C LEU A 212 -6.57 4.46 1.23
N MET A 213 -6.71 5.66 1.81
CA MET A 213 -7.44 5.87 3.07
C MET A 213 -8.87 6.40 2.83
N ASP A 214 -9.31 6.47 1.58
CA ASP A 214 -10.51 7.19 1.11
C ASP A 214 -11.35 6.38 0.12
#